data_AF-A0A2E7JVT6-F1
#
_entry.id   AF-A0A2E7JVT6-F1
#
_cell.length_a   1.000
_cell.length_b   1.000
_cell.length_c   1.000
_cell.angle_alpha   90.00
_cell.angle_beta   90.00
_cell.angle_gamma   90.00
#
_symmetry.space_group_name_H-M   'P 1'
#
loop_
_entity.id
_entity.type
_entity.pdbx_description
1 polymer ?
#
loop_
_entity_poly.entity_id
_entity_poly.type
_entity_poly.pdbx_seq_one_letter_code
_entity_poly.pdbx_strand_id
1 'polypeptide(L)' 'MESCKQVLEALAEYLEGDLTAEDRMRFERHMQDCPPCEAFLKTYCKSGYLAREMLKNREVPAELNDRVRAFLKDRLGLDQ' A
#
# COMPACT_ATOMS: atom_id res chain seq x y z
N MET A 1 3.74 -18.64 15.57
CA MET A 1 3.75 -17.33 16.25
C MET A 1 4.93 -16.59 15.68
N GLU A 2 4.69 -15.72 14.71
CA GLU A 2 5.76 -14.92 14.11
C GLU A 2 6.09 -13.78 15.07
N SER A 3 7.37 -13.57 15.28
CA SER A 3 7.83 -12.47 16.13
C SER A 3 7.65 -11.14 15.40
N CYS A 4 7.46 -10.06 16.16
CA CYS A 4 7.40 -8.71 15.59
C CYS A 4 8.61 -8.40 14.69
N LYS A 5 9.79 -8.95 15.02
CA LYS A 5 11.01 -8.78 14.22
C LYS A 5 10.87 -9.37 12.81
N GLN A 6 10.38 -10.59 12.69
CA GLN A 6 10.22 -11.26 11.39
C GLN A 6 9.21 -10.53 10.52
N VAL A 7 8.14 -10.01 11.12
CA VAL A 7 7.13 -9.21 10.40
C VAL A 7 7.71 -7.87 9.95
N LEU A 8 8.55 -7.23 10.77
CA LEU A 8 9.25 -6.01 10.35
C LEU A 8 10.27 -6.24 9.24
N GLU A 9 10.94 -7.40 9.23
CA GLU A 9 11.85 -7.81 8.14
C GLU A 9 11.10 -8.02 6.82
N ALA A 10 9.90 -8.61 6.88
CA ALA A 10 9.03 -8.84 5.72
C ALA A 10 8.24 -7.59 5.25
N LEU A 11 8.41 -6.44 5.91
CA LEU A 11 7.61 -5.24 5.65
C LEU A 11 7.79 -4.68 4.24
N ALA A 12 9.03 -4.66 3.74
CA ALA A 12 9.32 -4.15 2.40
C ALA A 12 8.65 -5.01 1.33
N GLU A 13 8.83 -6.32 1.40
CA GLU A 13 8.20 -7.31 0.51
C GLU A 13 6.67 -7.22 0.57
N TYR A 14 6.09 -7.00 1.76
CA TYR A 14 4.64 -6.78 1.90
C TYR A 14 4.15 -5.54 1.15
N LEU A 15 4.90 -4.42 1.24
CA LEU A 15 4.54 -3.17 0.59
C LEU A 15 4.75 -3.19 -0.92
N GLU A 16 5.75 -3.94 -1.38
CA GLU A 16 6.08 -4.14 -2.80
C GLU A 16 5.17 -5.18 -3.47
N GLY A 17 4.53 -6.05 -2.66
CA GLY A 17 3.62 -7.08 -3.13
C GLY A 17 4.31 -8.39 -3.50
N ASP A 18 5.54 -8.58 -3.04
CA ASP A 18 6.41 -9.71 -3.37
C ASP A 18 6.23 -10.91 -2.43
N LEU A 19 5.47 -10.75 -1.33
CA LEU A 19 5.12 -11.86 -0.45
C LEU A 19 4.22 -12.88 -1.15
N THR A 20 4.46 -14.16 -0.85
CA THR A 20 3.53 -15.22 -1.21
C THR A 20 2.18 -15.00 -0.53
N ALA A 21 1.11 -15.57 -1.09
CA ALA A 21 -0.22 -15.45 -0.49
C ALA A 21 -0.26 -15.98 0.96
N GLU A 22 0.48 -17.05 1.25
CA GLU A 22 0.56 -17.61 2.60
C GLU A 22 1.27 -16.66 3.57
N ASP A 23 2.43 -16.13 3.17
CA ASP A 23 3.22 -15.22 4.01
C ASP A 23 2.48 -13.90 4.26
N ARG A 24 1.77 -13.41 3.24
CA ARG A 24 0.91 -12.24 3.36
C ARG A 24 -0.20 -12.46 4.38
N MET A 25 -0.88 -13.61 4.35
CA MET A 25 -1.92 -13.93 5.34
C MET A 25 -1.35 -14.00 6.77
N ARG A 26 -0.15 -14.56 6.93
CA ARG A 26 0.52 -14.66 8.24
C ARG A 26 0.91 -13.27 8.78
N PHE A 27 1.47 -12.43 7.91
CA PHE A 27 1.80 -11.03 8.20
C PHE A 27 0.56 -10.24 8.64
N GLU A 28 -0.52 -10.30 7.85
CA GLU A 28 -1.76 -9.57 8.13
C GLU A 28 -2.40 -10.04 9.45
N ARG A 29 -2.37 -11.35 9.73
CA ARG A 29 -2.83 -11.89 11.02
C ARG A 29 -2.03 -11.32 12.19
N HIS A 30 -0.71 -11.27 12.09
CA HIS A 30 0.11 -10.67 13.15
C HIS A 30 -0.24 -9.19 13.37
N MET A 31 -0.45 -8.43 12.30
CA MET A 31 -0.85 -7.02 12.40
C MET A 31 -2.19 -6.85 13.10
N GLN A 32 -3.15 -7.76 12.87
CA GLN A 32 -4.44 -7.76 13.57
C GLN A 32 -4.31 -8.10 15.06
N ASP A 33 -3.45 -9.08 15.39
CA ASP A 33 -3.27 -9.57 16.76
C ASP A 33 -2.28 -8.72 17.58
N CYS A 34 -1.51 -7.84 16.94
CA CYS A 34 -0.43 -7.05 17.55
C CYS A 34 -0.60 -5.54 17.28
N PRO A 35 -1.35 -4.81 18.14
CA PRO A 35 -1.54 -3.37 18.03
C PRO A 35 -0.27 -2.52 17.83
N PRO A 36 0.88 -2.79 18.48
CA PRO A 36 2.08 -1.99 18.26
C PRO A 36 2.64 -2.16 16.84
N CYS A 37 2.57 -3.36 16.26
CA CYS A 37 2.98 -3.59 14.88
C CYS A 37 2.04 -2.89 13.89
N GLU A 38 0.73 -2.92 14.15
CA GLU A 38 -0.25 -2.19 13.34
C GLU A 38 0.02 -0.66 13.37
N ALA A 39 0.28 -0.11 14.56
CA ALA A 39 0.60 1.31 14.73
C ALA A 39 1.90 1.70 14.03
N PHE A 40 2.91 0.82 14.07
CA PHE A 40 4.16 1.01 13.34
C PHE A 40 3.91 1.05 11.82
N LEU A 41 3.18 0.08 11.28
CA LEU A 41 2.86 -0.01 9.85
C LEU A 41 2.13 1.27 9.36
N LYS A 42 1.13 1.73 10.12
CA LYS A 42 0.41 2.99 9.81
C LYS A 42 1.35 4.19 9.76
N THR A 43 2.25 4.30 10.73
CA THR A 43 3.22 5.40 10.81
C THR A 43 4.23 5.35 9.66
N TYR A 44 4.74 4.16 9.34
CA TYR A 44 5.66 3.93 8.24
C TYR A 44 5.02 4.27 6.88
N CYS A 45 3.79 3.82 6.62
CA CYS A 45 3.08 4.16 5.38
C CYS A 45 2.86 5.68 5.26
N LYS A 46 2.59 6.36 6.39
CA LYS A 46 2.40 7.81 6.43
C LYS A 46 3.68 8.56 6.08
N SER A 47 4.86 8.11 6.50
CA SER A 47 6.12 8.77 6.14
C SER A 47 6.37 8.71 4.62
N GLY A 48 6.13 7.55 3.99
CA GLY A 48 6.23 7.40 2.54
C GLY A 48 5.20 8.24 1.77
N TYR A 49 3.98 8.36 2.30
CA TYR A 49 2.97 9.29 1.76
C TYR A 49 3.45 10.74 1.82
N LEU A 50 3.92 11.21 2.98
CA LEU A 50 4.40 12.58 3.15
C LEU A 50 5.59 12.89 2.24
N ALA A 51 6.53 11.95 2.10
CA ALA A 51 7.64 12.07 1.16
C ALA A 51 7.15 12.26 -0.28
N ARG A 52 6.18 11.44 -0.72
CA ARG A 52 5.58 11.58 -2.06
C ARG A 52 4.86 12.91 -2.25
N GLU A 53 4.11 13.38 -1.25
CA GLU A 53 3.44 14.69 -1.31
C GLU A 53 4.44 15.84 -1.39
N MET A 54 5.52 15.82 -0.61
CA MET A 54 6.55 16.86 -0.65
C MET A 54 7.34 16.84 -1.98
N LEU A 55 7.53 15.65 -2.56
CA LEU A 55 8.25 15.47 -3.83
C LEU A 55 7.37 15.64 -5.08
N LYS A 56 6.08 15.98 -4.93
CA LYS A 56 5.20 16.33 -6.07
C LYS A 56 5.69 17.63 -6.71
N ASN A 57 6.68 17.50 -7.60
CA ASN A 57 7.28 18.59 -8.37
C ASN A 57 6.65 18.75 -9.77
N ARG A 58 5.63 17.97 -10.10
CA ARG A 58 4.87 18.11 -11.35
C ARG A 58 3.38 18.06 -11.07
N GLU A 59 2.70 19.14 -11.45
CA GLU A 59 1.25 19.10 -11.62
C GLU A 59 0.92 18.10 -12.73
N VAL A 60 0.14 17.07 -12.40
CA VAL A 60 -0.36 16.13 -13.39
C VAL A 60 -1.42 16.86 -14.22
N PRO A 61 -1.28 16.95 -15.56
CA PRO A 61 -2.28 17.60 -16.40
C PRO A 61 -3.67 16.96 -16.20
N ALA A 62 -4.71 17.79 -16.05
CA ALA A 62 -6.07 17.31 -15.84
C ALA A 62 -6.52 16.33 -16.95
N GLU A 63 -6.17 16.62 -18.21
CA GLU A 63 -6.47 15.77 -19.36
C GLU A 63 -5.94 14.33 -19.20
N LEU A 64 -4.75 14.15 -18.60
CA LEU A 64 -4.20 12.83 -18.37
C LEU A 64 -5.00 12.07 -17.31
N ASN A 65 -5.41 12.75 -16.23
CA ASN A 65 -6.29 12.16 -15.21
C ASN A 65 -7.62 11.73 -15.82
N ASP A 66 -8.23 12.57 -16.65
CA ASP A 66 -9.52 12.28 -17.30
C ASP A 66 -9.42 11.10 -18.25
N ARG A 67 -8.36 11.03 -19.07
CA ARG A 67 -8.11 9.90 -19.97
C ARG A 67 -7.90 8.59 -19.22
N VAL A 68 -7.13 8.59 -18.14
CA VAL A 68 -6.92 7.39 -17.31
C VAL A 68 -8.23 6.96 -16.65
N ARG A 69 -9.02 7.89 -16.13
CA ARG A 69 -10.33 7.60 -15.54
C ARG A 69 -11.31 7.02 -16.55
N ALA A 70 -11.41 7.61 -17.74
CA ALA A 70 -12.27 7.11 -18.81
C ALA A 70 -11.89 5.68 -19.22
N PHE A 71 -10.60 5.42 -19.41
CA PHE A 71 -10.09 4.07 -19.72
C PHE A 71 -10.40 3.05 -18.62
N LEU A 72 -10.26 3.42 -17.34
CA LEU A 72 -10.56 2.52 -16.22
C LEU A 72 -12.05 2.23 -16.10
N LYS A 73 -12.93 3.22 -16.33
CA LYS A 73 -14.38 3.03 -16.31
C LYS A 73 -14.84 2.05 -17.39
N ASP A 74 -14.34 2.22 -18.61
CA ASP A 74 -14.61 1.33 -19.73
C ASP A 74 -14.17 -0.11 -19.42
N ARG A 75 -12.95 -0.30 -18.92
CA ARG A 75 -12.41 -1.62 -18.57
C ARG A 75 -13.15 -2.30 -17.42
N LEU A 76 -13.59 -1.55 -16.41
CA LEU A 76 -14.23 -2.07 -15.20
C LEU A 76 -15.76 -2.16 -15.34
N GLY A 77 -16.34 -1.72 -16.45
CA GLY A 77 -17.79 -1.72 -16.66
C GLY A 77 -18.56 -0.77 -15.74
N LEU A 78 -17.91 0.30 -15.28
CA LEU A 78 -18.51 1.31 -14.38
C LEU A 78 -19.31 2.40 -15.14
N ASP A 79 -19.46 2.23 -16.46
CA ASP A 79 -20.17 3.13 -17.38
C ASP A 79 -21.55 2.55 -17.82
N GLN A 80 -22.17 1.71 -16.98
CA GLN A 80 -23.58 1.30 -17.11
C GLN A 80 -24.47 2.08 -16.15
#